data_AF-A0A151MIE1-F1
#
_entry.id   AF-A0A151MIE1-F1
#
_cell.length_a   1.000
_cell.length_b   1.000
_cell.length_c   1.000
_cell.angle_alpha   90.00
_cell.angle_beta   90.00
_cell.angle_gamma   90.00
#
_symmetry.space_group_name_H-M   'P 1'
#
loop_
_entity.id
_entity.type
_entity.pdbx_description
1 polymer ?
#
loop_
_entity_poly.entity_id
_entity_poly.type
_entity_poly.pdbx_seq_one_letter_code
_entity_poly.pdbx_strand_id
1 'polypeptide(L)'
;MGSETFSPIADRLRSVKPVIQAPLRQVAGPEGRPIFVHVPFSTADLINWKQSTGPYRQNPEAMVQLFTTIFLTHQPNWQDIQALLVALLTLEEKRLVLEEACAVAQQRHPNGVVDELCPKTNPCWDLNVQGELRSLELYQELVLAALREAIPKQKNLSKLYEVRQGPEEDPSSFYGRLCEAVKQWTELDPELPENAKMFNTLFIGQSAPDIRKKLQKAEGAAGMGISQVI
;
A
#
# COMPACT_ATOMS: atom_id res chain seq x y z
N MET A 1 -6.23 -19.91 -66.20
CA MET A 1 -7.23 -19.42 -65.23
C MET A 1 -6.66 -19.67 -63.86
N GLY A 2 -6.44 -18.60 -63.08
CA GLY A 2 -5.67 -18.64 -61.84
C GLY A 2 -6.45 -19.27 -60.70
N SER A 3 -5.83 -20.24 -60.02
CA SER A 3 -6.31 -20.77 -58.75
C SER A 3 -5.78 -19.89 -57.61
N GLU A 4 -6.65 -19.08 -57.03
CA GLU A 4 -6.36 -18.31 -55.82
C GLU A 4 -6.23 -19.27 -54.63
N THR A 5 -5.03 -19.31 -54.06
CA THR A 5 -4.73 -19.99 -52.81
C THR A 5 -5.26 -19.14 -51.65
N PHE A 6 -6.42 -19.50 -51.10
CA PHE A 6 -6.83 -19.01 -49.77
C PHE A 6 -6.09 -19.82 -48.71
N SER A 7 -5.04 -19.23 -48.13
CA SER A 7 -4.29 -19.76 -46.99
C SER A 7 -4.98 -19.33 -45.68
N PRO A 8 -5.54 -20.24 -44.87
CA PRO A 8 -6.25 -19.90 -43.64
C PRO A 8 -5.27 -19.75 -42.47
N ILE A 9 -4.38 -18.76 -42.56
CA ILE A 9 -3.59 -18.27 -41.43
C ILE A 9 -4.14 -16.89 -41.07
N ALA A 10 -5.25 -16.80 -40.33
CA ALA A 10 -5.67 -15.52 -39.74
C ALA A 10 -6.62 -15.63 -38.53
N ASP A 11 -7.40 -16.70 -38.36
CA ASP A 11 -8.50 -16.66 -37.38
C ASP A 11 -8.21 -17.28 -36.00
N ARG A 12 -6.95 -17.61 -35.68
CA ARG A 12 -6.59 -18.16 -34.36
C ARG A 12 -6.00 -17.14 -33.37
N LEU A 13 -6.25 -15.86 -33.58
CA LEU A 13 -5.91 -14.80 -32.61
C LEU A 13 -7.16 -14.04 -32.16
N ARG A 14 -8.00 -14.68 -31.32
CA ARG A 14 -8.65 -14.05 -30.16
C ARG A 14 -9.66 -14.99 -29.49
N SER A 15 -9.32 -15.41 -28.28
CA SER A 15 -10.12 -15.12 -27.08
C SER A 15 -9.54 -15.92 -25.92
N VAL A 16 -8.33 -15.58 -25.48
CA VAL A 16 -8.00 -15.81 -24.08
C VAL A 16 -8.87 -14.81 -23.33
N LYS A 17 -10.08 -15.24 -22.94
CA LYS A 17 -10.83 -14.53 -21.92
C LYS A 17 -9.87 -14.39 -20.75
N PRO A 18 -9.70 -13.20 -20.14
CA PRO A 18 -9.00 -13.14 -18.87
C PRO A 18 -9.75 -14.12 -17.96
N VAL A 19 -9.09 -15.21 -17.61
CA VAL A 19 -9.58 -16.07 -16.53
C VAL A 19 -9.41 -15.18 -15.32
N ILE A 20 -10.48 -14.48 -14.95
CA ILE A 20 -10.56 -13.85 -13.65
C ILE A 20 -10.63 -15.02 -12.69
N GLN A 21 -9.46 -15.46 -12.20
CA GLN A 21 -9.37 -16.34 -11.05
C GLN A 21 -9.78 -15.51 -9.85
N ALA A 22 -11.08 -15.29 -9.68
CA ALA A 22 -11.62 -14.89 -8.40
C ALA A 22 -11.50 -16.11 -7.47
N PRO A 23 -10.98 -15.97 -6.24
CA PRO A 23 -10.90 -17.08 -5.32
C PRO A 23 -12.31 -17.63 -5.07
N LEU A 24 -12.53 -18.90 -5.42
CA LEU A 24 -13.77 -19.63 -5.23
C LEU A 24 -14.05 -19.81 -3.73
N ARG A 25 -14.70 -18.82 -3.10
CA ARG A 25 -14.97 -18.84 -1.65
C ARG A 25 -16.43 -18.89 -1.27
N GLN A 26 -17.36 -18.61 -2.18
CA GLN A 26 -18.78 -18.76 -1.93
C GLN A 26 -19.35 -19.74 -2.94
N VAL A 27 -19.86 -20.87 -2.47
CA VAL A 27 -20.46 -21.91 -3.33
C VAL A 27 -21.92 -22.14 -2.93
N ALA A 28 -22.70 -22.68 -3.86
CA ALA A 28 -24.08 -23.07 -3.58
C ALA A 28 -24.08 -24.25 -2.60
N GLY A 29 -24.55 -24.01 -1.38
CA GLY A 29 -24.73 -25.03 -0.37
C GLY A 29 -26.09 -25.74 -0.49
N PRO A 30 -26.36 -26.70 0.42
CA PRO A 30 -27.66 -27.35 0.51
C PRO A 30 -28.78 -26.30 0.63
N GLU A 31 -29.88 -26.52 -0.09
CA GLU A 31 -31.04 -25.60 -0.13
C GLU A 31 -30.78 -24.21 -0.79
N GLY A 32 -29.69 -24.06 -1.54
CA GLY A 32 -29.40 -22.81 -2.28
C GLY A 32 -28.87 -21.67 -1.40
N ARG A 33 -28.51 -21.96 -0.15
CA ARG A 33 -27.82 -21.00 0.71
C ARG A 33 -26.34 -20.94 0.34
N PRO A 34 -25.74 -19.75 0.25
CA PRO A 34 -24.30 -19.64 0.03
C PRO A 34 -23.53 -20.19 1.23
N ILE A 35 -22.54 -21.05 0.97
CA ILE A 35 -21.59 -21.53 1.98
C ILE A 35 -20.19 -21.03 1.65
N PHE A 36 -19.43 -20.70 2.69
CA PHE A 36 -18.06 -20.23 2.55
C PHE A 36 -17.07 -21.39 2.54
N VAL A 37 -16.19 -21.43 1.54
CA VAL A 37 -15.12 -22.42 1.40
C VAL A 37 -13.78 -21.70 1.55
N HIS A 38 -12.94 -22.25 2.41
CA HIS A 38 -11.59 -21.73 2.62
C HIS A 38 -10.64 -22.20 1.51
N VAL A 39 -9.88 -21.24 0.95
CA VAL A 39 -8.79 -21.49 0.01
C VAL A 39 -7.54 -20.82 0.58
N PRO A 40 -6.44 -21.55 0.87
CA PRO A 40 -5.23 -20.92 1.38
C PRO A 40 -4.52 -20.10 0.28
N PHE A 41 -3.67 -19.15 0.69
CA PHE A 41 -2.76 -18.47 -0.23
C PHE A 41 -1.74 -19.45 -0.80
N SER A 42 -1.37 -19.26 -2.07
CA SER A 42 -0.23 -20.00 -2.61
C SER A 42 1.09 -19.40 -2.11
N THR A 43 2.13 -20.23 -1.99
CA THR A 43 3.47 -19.75 -1.65
C THR A 43 3.99 -18.74 -2.67
N ALA A 44 3.60 -18.89 -3.95
CA ALA A 44 3.96 -17.95 -5.01
C ALA A 44 3.34 -16.57 -4.78
N ASP A 45 2.06 -16.50 -4.39
CA ASP A 45 1.38 -15.24 -4.08
C ASP A 45 2.10 -14.49 -2.96
N LEU A 46 2.42 -15.20 -1.86
CA LEU A 46 3.12 -14.62 -0.71
C LEU A 46 4.49 -14.06 -1.08
N ILE A 47 5.26 -14.77 -1.91
CA ILE A 47 6.57 -14.31 -2.38
C ILE A 47 6.41 -13.11 -3.31
N ASN A 48 5.46 -13.16 -4.25
CA ASN A 48 5.22 -12.09 -5.21
C ASN A 48 4.80 -10.79 -4.51
N TRP A 49 3.87 -10.86 -3.55
CA TRP A 49 3.42 -9.70 -2.78
C TRP A 49 4.53 -9.09 -1.91
N LYS A 50 5.38 -9.94 -1.31
CA LYS A 50 6.55 -9.49 -0.55
C LYS A 50 7.53 -8.73 -1.44
N GLN A 51 7.82 -9.26 -2.63
CA GLN A 51 8.75 -8.65 -3.57
C GLN A 51 8.20 -7.35 -4.16
N SER A 52 6.90 -7.28 -4.46
CA SER A 52 6.29 -6.09 -5.07
C SER A 52 6.17 -4.90 -4.11
N THR A 53 5.98 -5.16 -2.82
CA THR A 53 5.65 -4.12 -1.84
C THR A 53 6.89 -3.59 -1.11
N GLY A 54 7.91 -4.44 -0.94
CA GLY A 54 9.11 -4.10 -0.20
C GLY A 54 8.90 -4.05 1.32
N PRO A 55 9.89 -3.54 2.08
CA PRO A 55 9.85 -3.54 3.54
C PRO A 55 8.81 -2.58 4.12
N TYR A 56 8.05 -3.04 5.12
CA TYR A 56 6.96 -2.26 5.74
C TYR A 56 7.42 -0.91 6.30
N ARG A 57 8.53 -0.87 7.06
CA ARG A 57 9.10 0.39 7.58
C ARG A 57 9.47 1.42 6.51
N GLN A 58 9.76 1.00 5.29
CA GLN A 58 10.11 1.93 4.21
C GLN A 58 8.86 2.55 3.60
N ASN A 59 7.80 1.78 3.41
CA ASN A 59 6.55 2.32 2.86
C ASN A 59 5.34 1.71 3.57
N PRO A 60 4.97 2.24 4.76
CA PRO A 60 3.82 1.75 5.52
C PRO A 60 2.52 1.82 4.72
N GLU A 61 2.35 2.86 3.90
CA GLU A 61 1.16 3.07 3.08
C GLU A 61 0.99 1.99 2.02
N ALA A 62 2.06 1.65 1.29
CA ALA A 62 2.01 0.56 0.31
C ALA A 62 1.68 -0.79 0.97
N MET A 63 2.18 -1.04 2.18
CA MET A 63 1.86 -2.25 2.93
C MET A 63 0.38 -2.27 3.36
N VAL A 64 -0.15 -1.16 3.88
CA VAL A 64 -1.58 -1.03 4.22
C VAL A 64 -2.45 -1.26 2.98
N GLN A 65 -2.08 -0.69 1.82
CA GLN A 65 -2.80 -0.87 0.56
C GLN A 65 -2.77 -2.33 0.08
N LEU A 66 -1.63 -3.02 0.22
CA LEU A 66 -1.52 -4.44 -0.08
C LEU A 66 -2.47 -5.25 0.82
N PHE A 67 -2.40 -5.08 2.14
CA PHE A 67 -3.27 -5.80 3.07
C PHE A 67 -4.75 -5.52 2.80
N THR A 68 -5.10 -4.25 2.56
CA THR A 68 -6.48 -3.85 2.18
C THR A 68 -6.94 -4.60 0.93
N THR A 69 -6.10 -4.64 -0.11
CA THR A 69 -6.41 -5.33 -1.37
C THR A 69 -6.60 -6.83 -1.12
N ILE A 70 -5.70 -7.47 -0.36
CA ILE A 70 -5.78 -8.90 -0.05
C ILE A 70 -7.06 -9.19 0.76
N PHE A 71 -7.39 -8.36 1.76
CA PHE A 71 -8.57 -8.58 2.58
C PHE A 71 -9.86 -8.50 1.76
N LEU A 72 -9.96 -7.51 0.86
CA LEU A 72 -11.09 -7.36 -0.04
C LEU A 72 -11.22 -8.50 -1.05
N THR A 73 -10.10 -8.94 -1.63
CA THR A 73 -10.12 -9.91 -2.73
C THR A 73 -10.13 -11.37 -2.25
N HIS A 74 -9.51 -11.66 -1.11
CA HIS A 74 -9.31 -13.01 -0.61
C HIS A 74 -10.03 -13.30 0.69
N GLN A 75 -10.61 -12.32 1.40
CA GLN A 75 -11.34 -12.51 2.66
C GLN A 75 -10.64 -13.52 3.60
N PRO A 76 -9.39 -13.26 4.01
CA PRO A 76 -8.59 -14.20 4.78
C PRO A 76 -9.19 -14.46 6.15
N ASN A 77 -9.14 -15.72 6.61
CA ASN A 77 -9.46 -16.04 7.99
C ASN A 77 -8.29 -15.66 8.94
N TRP A 78 -8.45 -15.92 10.24
CA TRP A 78 -7.42 -15.60 11.22
C TRP A 78 -6.04 -16.23 10.90
N GLN A 79 -6.01 -17.49 10.45
CA GLN A 79 -4.75 -18.17 10.12
C GLN A 79 -4.07 -17.56 8.89
N ASP A 80 -4.87 -17.24 7.87
CA ASP A 80 -4.40 -16.57 6.66
C ASP A 80 -3.78 -15.19 7.00
N ILE A 81 -4.39 -14.43 7.91
CA ILE A 81 -3.86 -13.15 8.40
C ILE A 81 -2.53 -13.36 9.13
N GLN A 82 -2.42 -14.38 9.99
CA GLN A 82 -1.15 -14.70 10.64
C GLN A 82 -0.06 -15.08 9.64
N ALA A 83 -0.40 -15.83 8.59
CA ALA A 83 0.52 -16.19 7.52
C ALA A 83 0.99 -14.96 6.73
N LEU A 84 0.09 -14.01 6.42
CA LEU A 84 0.44 -12.75 5.76
C LEU A 84 1.40 -11.92 6.62
N LEU A 85 1.11 -11.76 7.91
CA LEU A 85 1.96 -11.01 8.82
C LEU A 85 3.37 -11.63 8.92
N VAL A 86 3.48 -12.96 8.94
CA VAL A 86 4.77 -13.67 8.96
C VAL A 86 5.51 -13.55 7.62
N ALA A 87 4.79 -13.61 6.50
CA ALA A 87 5.40 -13.54 5.18
C ALA A 87 5.91 -12.13 4.85
N LEU A 88 5.09 -11.11 5.14
CA LEU A 88 5.30 -9.73 4.68
C LEU A 88 6.08 -8.86 5.66
N LEU A 89 6.02 -9.16 6.96
CA LEU A 89 6.66 -8.34 8.00
C LEU A 89 7.86 -9.06 8.63
N THR A 90 8.77 -8.29 9.20
CA THR A 90 9.75 -8.80 10.15
C THR A 90 9.09 -9.19 11.46
N LEU A 91 9.78 -9.99 12.29
CA LEU A 91 9.25 -10.42 13.60
C LEU A 91 8.88 -9.22 14.49
N GLU A 92 9.70 -8.18 14.49
CA GLU A 92 9.47 -6.99 15.31
C GLU A 92 8.32 -6.14 14.78
N GLU A 93 8.24 -5.94 13.46
CA GLU A 93 7.11 -5.25 12.82
C GLU A 93 5.78 -5.99 13.10
N LYS A 94 5.78 -7.33 12.99
CA LYS A 94 4.62 -8.16 13.35
C LYS A 94 4.21 -7.94 14.81
N ARG A 95 5.17 -7.94 15.75
CA ARG A 95 4.90 -7.74 17.18
C ARG A 95 4.23 -6.40 17.42
N LEU A 96 4.78 -5.33 16.86
CA LEU A 96 4.23 -3.97 16.98
C LEU A 96 2.80 -3.88 16.42
N VAL A 97 2.56 -4.44 15.23
CA VAL A 97 1.23 -4.43 14.61
C VAL A 97 0.21 -5.19 15.47
N LEU A 98 0.57 -6.34 16.04
CA LEU A 98 -0.36 -7.09 16.87
C LEU A 98 -0.66 -6.39 18.21
N GLU A 99 0.35 -5.78 18.84
CA GLU A 99 0.15 -4.97 20.05
C GLU A 99 -0.73 -3.76 19.79
N GLU A 100 -0.47 -3.04 18.70
CA GLU A 100 -1.26 -1.89 18.29
C GLU A 100 -2.71 -2.29 17.96
N ALA A 101 -2.93 -3.41 17.28
CA ALA A 101 -4.28 -3.92 17.01
C ALA A 101 -5.07 -4.15 18.31
N CYS A 102 -4.43 -4.70 19.34
CA CYS A 102 -5.06 -4.89 20.63
C CYS A 102 -5.30 -3.55 21.38
N ALA A 103 -4.39 -2.58 21.24
CA ALA A 103 -4.56 -1.24 21.82
C ALA A 103 -5.73 -0.48 21.16
N VAL A 104 -5.81 -0.49 19.82
CA VAL A 104 -6.92 0.08 19.05
C VAL A 104 -8.24 -0.61 19.42
N ALA A 105 -8.24 -1.94 19.61
CA ALA A 105 -9.41 -2.67 20.05
C ALA A 105 -9.92 -2.19 21.42
N GLN A 106 -9.02 -2.05 22.40
CA GLN A 106 -9.35 -1.53 23.73
C GLN A 106 -9.91 -0.10 23.67
N GLN A 107 -9.34 0.75 22.81
CA GLN A 107 -9.79 2.12 22.65
C GLN A 107 -11.20 2.20 22.04
N ARG A 108 -11.48 1.41 20.99
CA ARG A 108 -12.78 1.39 20.31
C ARG A 108 -13.86 0.66 21.11
N HIS A 109 -13.46 -0.33 21.90
CA HIS A 109 -14.33 -1.18 22.70
C HIS A 109 -13.82 -1.24 24.15
N PRO A 110 -13.99 -0.17 24.94
CA PRO A 110 -13.45 -0.10 26.31
C PRO A 110 -14.06 -1.14 27.26
N ASN A 111 -15.25 -1.65 26.94
CA ASN A 111 -15.93 -2.71 27.68
C ASN A 111 -15.77 -4.10 27.03
N GLY A 112 -15.03 -4.20 25.93
CA GLY A 112 -14.81 -5.45 25.21
C GLY A 112 -13.74 -6.31 25.88
N VAL A 113 -13.87 -7.63 25.74
CA VAL A 113 -12.83 -8.57 26.18
C VAL A 113 -11.73 -8.60 25.13
N VAL A 114 -10.54 -8.11 25.50
CA VAL A 114 -9.41 -7.94 24.58
C VAL A 114 -9.02 -9.24 23.89
N ASP A 115 -9.02 -10.36 24.64
CA ASP A 115 -8.67 -11.68 24.09
C ASP A 115 -9.71 -12.19 23.07
N GLU A 116 -10.95 -11.70 23.11
CA GLU A 116 -11.97 -12.01 22.10
C GLU A 116 -11.81 -11.15 20.83
N LEU A 117 -11.40 -9.88 21.01
CA LEU A 117 -11.21 -8.91 19.92
C LEU A 117 -9.87 -9.10 19.20
N CYS A 118 -8.83 -9.49 19.94
CA CYS A 118 -7.46 -9.60 19.49
C CYS A 118 -6.87 -10.96 19.94
N PRO A 119 -7.43 -12.09 19.43
CA PRO A 119 -7.05 -13.41 19.89
C PRO A 119 -5.60 -13.75 19.52
N LYS A 120 -4.83 -14.21 20.53
CA LYS A 120 -3.43 -14.63 20.38
C LYS A 120 -3.28 -16.03 19.79
N THR A 121 -4.29 -16.87 19.97
CA THR A 121 -4.39 -18.23 19.41
C THR A 121 -5.54 -18.29 18.42
N ASN A 122 -5.53 -19.29 17.54
CA ASN A 122 -6.59 -19.44 16.55
C ASN A 122 -7.97 -19.56 17.22
N PRO A 123 -8.89 -18.60 17.01
CA PRO A 123 -10.23 -18.65 17.60
C PRO A 123 -11.15 -19.64 16.89
N CYS A 124 -10.73 -20.20 15.74
CA CYS A 124 -11.51 -21.14 14.92
C CYS A 124 -12.87 -20.59 14.45
N TRP A 125 -12.95 -19.29 14.16
CA TRP A 125 -14.17 -18.65 13.63
C TRP A 125 -14.68 -19.33 12.34
N ASP A 126 -15.94 -19.72 12.36
CA ASP A 126 -16.70 -20.24 11.22
C ASP A 126 -17.32 -19.09 10.42
N LEU A 127 -16.89 -18.98 9.17
CA LEU A 127 -17.38 -17.98 8.20
C LEU A 127 -18.88 -18.11 7.91
N ASN A 128 -19.49 -19.26 8.19
CA ASN A 128 -20.91 -19.50 7.99
C ASN A 128 -21.76 -19.06 9.19
N VAL A 129 -21.14 -18.74 10.34
CA VAL A 129 -21.81 -18.25 11.54
C VAL A 129 -21.71 -16.73 11.60
N GLN A 130 -22.85 -16.04 11.49
CA GLN A 130 -22.92 -14.57 11.43
C GLN A 130 -22.21 -13.85 12.59
N GLY A 131 -22.25 -14.41 13.80
CA GLY A 131 -21.53 -13.84 14.94
C GLY A 131 -20.02 -13.89 14.78
N GLU A 132 -19.51 -15.02 14.29
CA GLU A 132 -18.08 -15.28 14.13
C GLU A 132 -17.50 -14.61 12.89
N LEU A 133 -18.30 -14.49 11.82
CA LEU A 133 -17.97 -13.66 10.66
C LEU A 133 -17.75 -12.20 11.07
N ARG A 134 -18.63 -11.64 11.90
CA ARG A 134 -18.45 -10.27 12.42
C ARG A 134 -17.19 -10.13 13.27
N SER A 135 -16.83 -11.14 14.06
CA SER A 135 -15.58 -11.15 14.81
C SER A 135 -14.36 -11.14 13.88
N LEU A 136 -14.40 -11.89 12.78
CA LEU A 136 -13.34 -11.88 11.77
C LEU A 136 -13.23 -10.53 11.06
N GLU A 137 -14.35 -9.95 10.63
CA GLU A 137 -14.39 -8.63 9.99
C GLU A 137 -13.80 -7.56 10.91
N LEU A 138 -14.19 -7.57 12.19
CA LEU A 138 -13.63 -6.67 13.19
C LEU A 138 -12.13 -6.88 13.37
N TYR A 139 -11.67 -8.13 13.42
CA TYR A 139 -10.24 -8.42 13.53
C TYR A 139 -9.45 -7.92 12.30
N GLN A 140 -9.99 -8.07 11.10
CA GLN A 140 -9.41 -7.52 9.87
C GLN A 140 -9.31 -5.99 9.94
N GLU A 141 -10.35 -5.29 10.40
CA GLU A 141 -10.33 -3.84 10.58
C GLU A 141 -9.28 -3.38 11.59
N LEU A 142 -9.14 -4.11 12.71
CA LEU A 142 -8.15 -3.83 13.75
C LEU A 142 -6.73 -3.99 13.22
N VAL A 143 -6.46 -5.05 12.45
CA VAL A 143 -5.14 -5.26 11.82
C VAL A 143 -4.83 -4.14 10.81
N LEU A 144 -5.80 -3.70 10.01
CA LEU A 144 -5.60 -2.59 9.08
C LEU A 144 -5.37 -1.25 9.80
N ALA A 145 -6.08 -0.99 10.90
CA ALA A 145 -5.84 0.18 11.73
C ALA A 145 -4.44 0.15 12.34
N ALA A 146 -4.05 -0.98 12.93
CA ALA A 146 -2.73 -1.19 13.47
C ALA A 146 -1.63 -1.01 12.43
N LEU A 147 -1.80 -1.51 11.21
CA LEU A 147 -0.81 -1.29 10.14
C LEU A 147 -0.65 0.20 9.74
N ARG A 148 -1.65 1.05 10.02
CA ARG A 148 -1.52 2.50 9.81
C ARG A 148 -0.81 3.20 10.96
N GLU A 149 -0.91 2.67 12.19
CA GLU A 149 -0.55 3.38 13.42
C GLU A 149 0.72 2.80 14.09
N ALA A 150 0.99 1.50 13.95
CA ALA A 150 2.04 0.77 14.69
C ALA A 150 3.46 1.24 14.35
N ILE A 151 3.68 1.73 13.13
CA ILE A 151 4.97 2.27 12.72
C ILE A 151 4.76 3.72 12.31
N PRO A 152 5.24 4.67 13.14
CA PRO A 152 5.28 6.07 12.75
C PRO A 152 6.02 6.20 11.43
N LYS A 153 5.51 7.03 10.50
CA LYS A 153 6.23 7.38 9.28
C LYS A 153 7.62 7.87 9.67
N GLN A 154 8.66 7.06 9.41
CA GLN A 154 10.02 7.50 9.70
C GLN A 154 10.35 8.64 8.75
N LYS A 155 10.64 9.82 9.32
CA LYS A 155 11.11 10.98 8.56
C LYS A 155 12.45 10.64 7.93
N ASN A 156 12.44 10.29 6.66
CA ASN A 156 13.65 9.97 5.92
C ASN A 156 14.05 11.12 4.99
N LEU A 157 14.65 12.15 5.59
CA LEU A 157 15.13 13.31 4.86
C LEU A 157 16.22 12.96 3.83
N SER A 158 16.97 11.87 4.04
CA SER A 158 18.00 11.45 3.09
C SER A 158 17.41 11.09 1.72
N LYS A 159 16.20 10.51 1.69
CA LYS A 159 15.48 10.22 0.44
C LYS A 159 15.09 11.46 -0.34
N LEU A 160 14.86 12.58 0.34
CA LEU A 160 14.62 13.86 -0.35
C LEU A 160 15.86 14.36 -1.09
N TYR A 161 17.07 14.00 -0.64
CA TYR A 161 18.32 14.38 -1.32
C TYR A 161 18.67 13.50 -2.53
N GLU A 162 18.02 12.34 -2.66
CA GLU A 162 18.16 11.44 -3.82
C GLU A 162 17.35 11.95 -5.04
N VAL A 163 16.31 12.73 -4.80
CA VAL A 163 15.50 13.35 -5.86
C VAL A 163 16.32 14.47 -6.50
N ARG A 164 16.69 14.32 -7.77
CA ARG A 164 17.40 15.34 -8.54
C ARG A 164 16.71 15.59 -9.86
N GLN A 165 16.80 16.82 -10.34
CA GLN A 165 16.27 17.17 -11.65
C GLN A 165 17.12 16.51 -12.75
N GLY A 166 16.47 15.81 -13.67
CA GLY A 166 17.12 15.29 -14.87
C GLY A 166 17.56 16.41 -15.81
N PRO A 167 18.54 16.16 -16.71
CA PRO A 167 19.02 17.19 -17.63
C PRO A 167 17.96 17.70 -18.61
N GLU A 168 16.98 16.86 -18.95
CA GLU A 168 15.87 17.16 -19.89
C GLU A 168 14.52 17.34 -19.17
N GLU A 169 14.52 17.29 -17.84
CA GLU A 169 13.29 17.37 -17.06
C GLU A 169 12.95 18.83 -16.75
N ASP A 170 11.71 19.22 -17.02
CA ASP A 170 11.27 20.58 -16.73
C ASP A 170 11.14 20.82 -15.20
N PRO A 171 11.30 22.08 -14.73
CA PRO A 171 11.22 22.43 -13.32
C PRO A 171 9.93 21.99 -12.62
N SER A 172 8.79 22.03 -13.32
CA SER A 172 7.48 21.70 -12.74
C SER A 172 7.33 20.20 -12.49
N SER A 173 7.75 19.37 -13.45
CA SER A 173 7.80 17.91 -13.29
C SER A 173 8.73 17.51 -12.14
N PHE A 174 9.91 18.14 -12.06
CA PHE A 174 10.85 17.91 -10.95
C PHE A 174 10.24 18.29 -9.59
N TYR A 175 9.57 19.44 -9.50
CA TYR A 175 8.88 19.86 -8.28
C TYR A 175 7.78 18.89 -7.86
N GLY A 176 7.01 18.37 -8.82
CA GLY A 176 6.00 17.34 -8.59
C GLY A 176 6.59 16.09 -7.92
N ARG A 177 7.68 15.54 -8.46
CA ARG A 177 8.39 14.39 -7.86
C ARG A 177 8.96 14.69 -6.49
N LEU A 178 9.47 15.90 -6.28
CA LEU A 178 9.95 16.33 -4.96
C LEU A 178 8.80 16.35 -3.95
N CYS A 179 7.63 16.89 -4.31
CA CYS A 179 6.43 16.88 -3.46
C CYS A 179 5.92 15.47 -3.15
N GLU A 180 5.94 14.57 -4.14
CA GLU A 180 5.60 13.16 -3.94
C GLU A 180 6.54 12.50 -2.93
N ALA A 181 7.85 12.71 -3.09
CA ALA A 181 8.85 12.19 -2.15
C ALA A 181 8.65 12.76 -0.73
N VAL A 182 8.27 14.03 -0.60
CA VAL A 182 7.97 14.67 0.68
C VAL A 182 6.77 14.03 1.37
N LYS A 183 5.67 13.83 0.64
CA LYS A 183 4.46 13.18 1.15
C LYS A 183 4.71 11.71 1.53
N GLN A 184 5.63 11.07 0.81
CA GLN A 184 5.99 9.67 1.03
C GLN A 184 6.94 9.48 2.23
N TRP A 185 7.97 10.32 2.35
CA TRP A 185 9.09 10.10 3.27
C TRP A 185 9.09 11.03 4.49
N THR A 186 8.18 12.00 4.56
CA THR A 186 8.08 12.96 5.67
C THR A 186 6.63 13.27 6.02
N GLU A 187 6.42 13.97 7.13
CA GLU A 187 5.13 14.56 7.52
C GLU A 187 5.02 16.04 7.15
N LEU A 188 6.00 16.57 6.42
CA LEU A 188 6.06 17.98 6.08
C LEU A 188 5.10 18.26 4.93
N ASP A 189 4.34 19.34 5.06
CA ASP A 189 3.46 19.80 3.99
C ASP A 189 4.22 20.84 3.14
N PRO A 190 4.47 20.56 1.85
CA PRO A 190 5.15 21.50 0.96
C PRO A 190 4.32 22.76 0.64
N GLU A 191 3.02 22.76 0.91
CA GLU A 191 2.12 23.89 0.67
C GLU A 191 2.06 24.86 1.86
N LEU A 192 2.54 24.44 3.03
CA LEU A 192 2.57 25.31 4.21
C LEU A 192 3.71 26.34 4.13
N PRO A 193 3.44 27.65 4.36
CA PRO A 193 4.46 28.70 4.30
C PRO A 193 5.66 28.48 5.23
N GLU A 194 5.45 27.84 6.38
CA GLU A 194 6.50 27.50 7.34
C GLU A 194 7.55 26.53 6.78
N ASN A 195 7.15 25.66 5.83
CA ASN A 195 8.05 24.69 5.20
C ASN A 195 8.64 25.20 3.86
N ALA A 196 8.05 26.25 3.28
CA ALA A 196 8.40 26.77 1.96
C ALA A 196 9.90 27.05 1.80
N LYS A 197 10.55 27.66 2.80
CA LYS A 197 11.98 27.98 2.76
C LYS A 197 12.86 26.73 2.63
N MET A 198 12.52 25.67 3.37
CA MET A 198 13.26 24.41 3.29
C MET A 198 13.08 23.77 1.92
N PHE A 199 11.85 23.74 1.39
CA PHE A 199 11.55 23.17 0.07
C PHE A 199 12.19 23.95 -1.08
N ASN A 200 12.15 25.28 -1.05
CA ASN A 200 12.85 26.12 -2.01
C ASN A 200 14.36 25.86 -2.00
N THR A 201 14.93 25.67 -0.81
CA THR A 201 16.37 25.37 -0.69
C THR A 201 16.70 23.99 -1.27
N LEU A 202 15.87 22.97 -0.99
CA LEU A 202 16.03 21.64 -1.61
C LEU A 202 15.90 21.72 -3.13
N PHE A 203 14.86 22.37 -3.63
CA PHE A 203 14.57 22.53 -5.06
C PHE A 203 15.77 23.16 -5.77
N ILE A 204 16.22 24.35 -5.33
CA ILE A 204 17.37 25.05 -5.93
C ILE A 204 18.65 24.20 -5.86
N GLY A 205 18.89 23.50 -4.75
CA GLY A 205 20.08 22.68 -4.54
C GLY A 205 20.13 21.45 -5.45
N GLN A 206 18.97 20.93 -5.84
CA GLN A 206 18.79 19.68 -6.60
C GLN A 206 18.37 19.90 -8.05
N SER A 207 18.09 21.15 -8.46
CA SER A 207 17.87 21.54 -9.86
C SER A 207 19.10 21.27 -10.74
N ALA A 208 18.86 21.15 -12.05
CA ALA A 208 19.90 21.02 -13.04
C ALA A 208 20.86 22.24 -13.00
N PRO A 209 22.15 22.09 -13.36
CA PRO A 209 23.15 23.15 -13.15
C PRO A 209 22.84 24.49 -13.81
N ASP A 210 22.20 24.49 -14.96
CA ASP A 210 21.80 25.69 -15.71
C ASP A 210 20.61 26.40 -15.03
N ILE A 211 19.62 25.64 -14.56
CA ILE A 211 18.46 26.14 -13.80
C ILE A 211 18.90 26.67 -12.43
N ARG A 212 19.70 25.90 -11.71
CA ARG A 212 20.26 26.32 -10.41
C ARG A 212 21.02 27.64 -10.51
N LYS A 213 21.85 27.83 -11.56
CA LYS A 213 22.56 29.09 -11.80
C LYS A 213 21.62 30.26 -12.07
N LYS A 214 20.48 30.04 -12.73
CA LYS A 214 19.45 31.07 -12.95
C LYS A 214 18.76 31.43 -11.63
N LEU A 215 18.35 30.43 -10.86
CA LEU A 215 17.65 30.61 -9.58
C LEU A 215 18.53 31.28 -8.51
N GLN A 216 19.82 30.95 -8.44
CA GLN A 216 20.76 31.59 -7.51
C GLN A 216 21.03 33.07 -7.82
N LYS A 217 20.81 33.52 -9.05
CA LYS A 217 20.96 34.92 -9.46
C LYS A 217 19.70 35.75 -9.19
N ALA A 218 18.55 35.12 -9.02
CA ALA A 218 17.32 35.79 -8.61
C ALA A 218 17.38 36.02 -7.10
N GLU A 219 17.64 37.27 -6.67
CA GLU A 219 17.63 37.64 -5.26
C GLU A 219 16.30 37.25 -4.61
N GLY A 220 16.34 36.56 -3.47
CA GLY A 220 15.14 36.17 -2.72
C GLY A 220 14.47 34.86 -3.14
N ALA A 221 15.02 34.07 -4.07
CA ALA A 221 14.44 32.80 -4.52
C ALA A 221 14.13 31.79 -3.39
N ALA A 222 14.87 31.83 -2.27
CA ALA A 222 14.60 31.00 -1.10
C ALA A 222 13.35 31.45 -0.30
N GLY A 223 12.94 32.71 -0.43
CA GLY A 223 11.78 33.32 0.24
C GLY A 223 10.59 33.59 -0.68
N MET A 224 10.68 33.24 -1.96
CA MET A 224 9.59 33.38 -2.94
C MET A 224 8.57 32.25 -2.76
N GLY A 225 7.30 32.54 -3.05
CA GLY A 225 6.28 31.50 -3.18
C GLY A 225 6.62 30.57 -4.35
N ILE A 226 6.33 29.28 -4.22
CA ILE A 226 6.82 28.26 -5.16
C ILE A 226 6.41 28.55 -6.61
N SER A 227 5.25 29.16 -6.82
CA SER A 227 4.73 29.62 -8.13
C SER A 227 5.58 30.67 -8.85
N GLN A 228 6.58 31.27 -8.18
CA GLN A 228 7.54 32.20 -8.77
C GLN A 228 8.90 31.55 -9.08
N VAL A 229 9.10 30.29 -8.67
CA VAL A 229 10.37 29.54 -8.75
C VAL A 229 10.30 28.42 -9.82
N ILE A 230 9.10 27.91 -10.11
CA ILE A 230 8.82 26.91 -11.18
C ILE A 230 8.49 27.56 -12.52
#